data_AF-A0A2S9F0Y8-F1
#
_entry.id   AF-A0A2S9F0Y8-F1
#
_cell.length_a   1.000
_cell.length_b   1.000
_cell.length_c   1.000
_cell.angle_alpha   90.00
_cell.angle_beta   90.00
_cell.angle_gamma   90.00
#
_symmetry.space_group_name_H-M   'P 1'
#
loop_
_entity.id
_entity.type
_entity.pdbx_description
1 polymer ?
#
loop_
_entity_poly.entity_id
_entity_poly.type
_entity_poly.pdbx_seq_one_letter_code
_entity_poly.pdbx_strand_id
1 'polypeptide(L)'
;GGKSFVFFRTPRPDAIDPDTGAKYDDVIVIWVESEDDKLALTQDPDSPFFTTDHFNGHLSVLVRACRLGDVSVTEVRELIQDAWLSRASKRRAERWLAERTD
;
A
#
# COMPACT_ATOMS: atom_id res chain seq x y z
N GLY A 1 12.56 12.54 8.21
CA GLY A 1 12.08 11.60 7.18
C GLY A 1 11.09 12.36 6.34
N GLY A 2 11.27 12.39 5.02
CA GLY A 2 10.41 13.18 4.12
C GLY A 2 9.82 12.36 2.98
N LYS A 3 10.07 11.05 2.96
CA LYS A 3 9.50 10.14 1.96
C LYS A 3 8.15 9.64 2.49
N SER A 4 7.08 9.88 1.74
CA SER A 4 5.80 9.22 1.97
C SER A 4 5.94 7.71 1.78
N PHE A 5 5.17 6.96 2.56
CA PHE A 5 5.04 5.50 2.50
C PHE A 5 3.57 5.06 2.49
N VAL A 6 2.67 5.88 3.06
CA VAL A 6 1.21 5.78 2.88
C VAL A 6 0.60 7.16 2.71
N PHE A 7 -0.39 7.30 1.83
CA PHE A 7 -1.18 8.53 1.68
C PHE A 7 -2.52 8.29 0.98
N PHE A 8 -3.50 9.17 1.27
CA PHE A 8 -4.75 9.25 0.53
C PHE A 8 -4.54 9.90 -0.84
N ARG A 9 -5.06 9.27 -1.88
CA ARG A 9 -4.96 9.74 -3.26
C ARG A 9 -6.24 10.47 -3.63
N THR A 10 -6.11 11.65 -4.24
CA THR A 10 -7.25 12.31 -4.89
C THR A 10 -7.84 11.40 -5.98
N PRO A 11 -9.14 11.48 -6.34
CA PRO A 11 -9.71 10.70 -7.44
C PRO A 11 -8.92 10.86 -8.76
N ARG A 12 -8.63 9.75 -9.45
CA ARG A 12 -7.83 9.72 -10.70
C ARG A 12 -8.47 8.81 -11.76
N PRO A 13 -8.25 9.07 -13.06
CA PRO A 13 -8.89 8.31 -14.14
C PRO A 13 -8.43 6.85 -14.26
N ASP A 14 -7.31 6.46 -13.65
CA ASP A 14 -6.82 5.08 -13.64
C ASP A 14 -7.47 4.21 -12.55
N ALA A 15 -8.23 4.80 -11.63
CA ALA A 15 -8.89 4.08 -10.53
C ALA A 15 -10.40 4.41 -10.54
N ILE A 16 -11.16 3.59 -11.26
CA ILE A 16 -12.59 3.78 -11.51
C ILE A 16 -13.41 2.54 -11.15
N ASP A 17 -14.64 2.78 -10.76
CA ASP A 17 -15.68 1.78 -10.61
C ASP A 17 -16.10 1.27 -12.00
N PRO A 18 -15.98 -0.05 -12.27
CA PRO A 18 -16.26 -0.59 -13.60
C PRO A 18 -17.74 -0.56 -13.98
N ASP A 19 -18.65 -0.55 -13.00
CA ASP A 19 -20.09 -0.59 -13.25
C ASP A 19 -20.65 0.82 -13.52
N THR A 20 -20.12 1.83 -12.84
CA THR A 20 -20.62 3.21 -12.91
C THR A 20 -19.71 4.16 -13.70
N GLY A 21 -18.45 3.80 -13.91
CA GLY A 21 -17.42 4.66 -14.49
C GLY A 21 -16.99 5.81 -13.57
N ALA A 22 -17.49 5.86 -12.33
CA ALA A 22 -17.11 6.88 -11.36
C ALA A 22 -15.66 6.66 -10.88
N LYS A 23 -14.93 7.75 -10.62
CA LYS A 23 -13.60 7.64 -10.00
C LYS A 23 -13.76 7.28 -8.53
N TYR A 24 -12.92 6.38 -8.04
CA TYR A 24 -12.84 6.11 -6.61
C TYR A 24 -12.32 7.35 -5.88
N ASP A 25 -13.02 7.75 -4.83
CA ASP A 25 -12.71 8.90 -3.97
C ASP A 25 -11.99 8.51 -2.68
N ASP A 26 -11.79 7.21 -2.46
CA ASP A 26 -11.29 6.62 -1.23
C ASP A 26 -10.02 5.78 -1.43
N VAL A 27 -9.25 6.04 -2.49
CA VAL A 27 -8.01 5.30 -2.77
C VAL A 27 -6.88 5.71 -1.83
N ILE A 28 -6.24 4.71 -1.21
CA ILE A 28 -5.02 4.84 -0.41
C ILE A 28 -3.87 4.20 -1.20
N VAL A 29 -2.72 4.87 -1.24
CA VAL A 29 -1.48 4.33 -1.81
C VAL A 29 -0.59 3.85 -0.67
N ILE A 30 -0.06 2.63 -0.79
CA ILE A 30 0.83 2.01 0.20
C ILE A 30 2.08 1.49 -0.49
N TRP A 31 3.26 1.90 -0.01
CA TRP A 31 4.54 1.40 -0.49
C TRP A 31 4.77 -0.05 -0.06
N VAL A 32 5.47 -0.82 -0.87
CA VAL A 32 5.95 -2.17 -0.55
C VAL A 32 7.46 -2.26 -0.76
N GLU A 33 8.10 -3.30 -0.24
CA GLU A 33 9.56 -3.45 -0.31
C GLU A 33 10.01 -3.86 -1.72
N SER A 34 9.29 -4.78 -2.37
CA SER A 34 9.65 -5.35 -3.66
C SER A 34 8.47 -5.48 -4.63
N GLU A 35 8.77 -5.75 -5.91
CA GLU A 35 7.74 -6.10 -6.90
C GLU A 35 7.07 -7.44 -6.57
N ASP A 36 7.78 -8.37 -5.91
CA ASP A 36 7.21 -9.65 -5.50
C ASP A 36 6.17 -9.45 -4.39
N ASP A 37 6.43 -8.56 -3.42
CA ASP A 37 5.44 -8.20 -2.39
C ASP A 37 4.22 -7.51 -3.00
N LYS A 38 4.46 -6.65 -3.99
CA LYS A 38 3.37 -6.02 -4.75
C LYS A 38 2.51 -7.08 -5.41
N LEU A 39 3.14 -8.01 -6.13
CA LEU A 39 2.45 -9.09 -6.82
C LEU A 39 1.69 -9.98 -5.84
N ALA A 40 2.31 -10.35 -4.71
CA ALA A 40 1.68 -11.16 -3.67
C ALA A 40 0.37 -10.54 -3.16
N LEU A 41 0.35 -9.22 -2.99
CA LEU A 41 -0.84 -8.49 -2.55
C LEU A 41 -1.90 -8.31 -3.65
N THR A 42 -1.52 -8.26 -4.93
CA THR A 42 -2.46 -7.90 -6.02
C THR A 42 -2.84 -9.05 -6.96
N GLN A 43 -2.17 -10.21 -6.86
CA GLN A 43 -2.41 -11.34 -7.77
C GLN A 43 -3.70 -12.09 -7.48
N ASP A 44 -4.16 -12.07 -6.23
CA ASP A 44 -5.41 -12.70 -5.82
C ASP A 44 -6.59 -11.76 -6.16
N PRO A 45 -7.54 -12.18 -7.01
CA PRO A 45 -8.73 -11.38 -7.32
C PRO A 45 -9.60 -11.04 -6.11
N ASP A 46 -9.55 -11.84 -5.04
CA ASP A 46 -10.30 -11.59 -3.81
C ASP A 46 -9.56 -10.61 -2.87
N SER A 47 -8.31 -10.25 -3.18
CA SER A 47 -7.56 -9.26 -2.43
C SER A 47 -8.20 -7.86 -2.53
N PRO A 48 -8.28 -7.10 -1.43
CA PRO A 48 -8.70 -5.71 -1.48
C PRO A 48 -7.62 -4.79 -2.08
N PHE A 49 -6.40 -5.28 -2.25
CA PHE A 49 -5.30 -4.54 -2.85
C PHE A 49 -5.28 -4.72 -4.37
N PHE A 50 -5.02 -3.63 -5.08
CA PHE A 50 -4.95 -3.62 -6.54
C PHE A 50 -3.81 -2.73 -7.05
N THR A 51 -3.56 -2.80 -8.36
CA THR A 51 -2.66 -1.90 -9.08
C THR A 51 -3.34 -1.44 -10.38
N THR A 52 -2.80 -0.40 -11.00
CA THR A 52 -3.24 0.09 -12.31
C THR A 52 -2.02 0.18 -13.24
N ASP A 53 -2.24 0.30 -14.54
CA ASP A 53 -1.14 0.47 -15.51
C ASP A 53 -0.25 1.68 -15.18
N HIS A 54 -0.82 2.70 -14.54
CA HIS A 54 -0.09 3.87 -14.08
C HIS A 54 0.99 3.55 -13.03
N PHE A 55 0.82 2.45 -12.28
CA PHE A 55 1.75 2.00 -11.24
C PHE A 55 2.68 0.88 -11.72
N ASN A 56 2.76 0.57 -13.01
CA ASN A 56 3.71 -0.42 -13.52
C ASN A 56 5.16 0.02 -13.24
N GLY A 57 5.95 -0.85 -12.61
CA GLY A 57 7.32 -0.55 -12.13
C GLY A 57 7.38 0.40 -10.93
N HIS A 58 6.24 0.70 -10.31
CA HIS A 58 6.16 1.48 -9.07
C HIS A 58 5.83 0.56 -7.89
N LEU A 59 6.69 0.59 -6.87
CA LEU A 59 6.59 -0.19 -5.63
C LEU A 59 5.49 0.32 -4.68
N SER A 60 4.25 0.36 -5.17
CA SER A 60 3.09 0.63 -4.34
C SER A 60 1.87 -0.15 -4.80
N VAL A 61 1.07 -0.55 -3.83
CA VAL A 61 -0.28 -1.08 -4.01
C VAL A 61 -1.30 0.00 -3.71
N LEU A 62 -2.51 -0.20 -4.24
CA LEU A 62 -3.67 0.63 -3.99
C LEU A 62 -4.69 -0.17 -3.19
N VAL A 63 -5.45 0.49 -2.34
CA VAL A 63 -6.62 -0.10 -1.66
C VAL A 63 -7.70 0.96 -1.54
N ARG A 64 -8.96 0.55 -1.63
CA ARG A 64 -10.10 1.43 -1.31
C ARG A 64 -10.34 1.42 0.20
N ALA A 65 -10.50 2.58 0.82
CA ALA A 65 -10.72 2.69 2.25
C ALA A 65 -11.97 1.89 2.70
N CYS A 66 -13.00 1.82 1.86
CA CYS A 66 -14.22 1.03 2.14
C CYS A 66 -13.99 -0.49 2.17
N ARG A 67 -12.88 -0.98 1.62
CA ARG A 67 -12.47 -2.40 1.60
C ARG A 67 -11.42 -2.72 2.66
N LEU A 68 -10.91 -1.72 3.39
CA LEU A 68 -9.86 -1.95 4.39
C LEU A 68 -10.32 -2.87 5.54
N GLY A 69 -11.63 -2.96 5.77
CA GLY A 69 -12.22 -3.90 6.73
C GLY A 69 -12.11 -5.38 6.33
N ASP A 70 -11.73 -5.66 5.09
CA ASP A 70 -11.49 -7.02 4.58
C ASP A 70 -10.09 -7.54 5.01
N VAL A 71 -9.24 -6.66 5.55
CA VAL A 71 -7.89 -6.96 6.06
C VAL A 71 -7.89 -6.86 7.59
N SER A 72 -7.22 -7.78 8.28
CA SER A 72 -7.12 -7.69 9.73
C SER A 72 -6.30 -6.48 10.17
N VAL A 73 -6.57 -5.98 11.37
CA VAL A 73 -5.80 -4.86 11.95
C VAL A 73 -4.32 -5.22 12.11
N THR A 74 -4.00 -6.49 12.33
CA THR A 74 -2.62 -6.98 12.42
C THR A 74 -1.92 -6.89 11.07
N GLU A 75 -2.53 -7.41 10.01
CA GLU A 75 -1.97 -7.34 8.65
C GLU A 75 -1.83 -5.90 8.17
N VAL A 76 -2.82 -5.03 8.42
CA VAL A 76 -2.68 -3.60 8.11
C VAL A 76 -1.50 -3.00 8.86
N ARG A 77 -1.33 -3.31 10.14
CA ARG A 77 -0.20 -2.80 10.93
C ARG A 77 1.14 -3.24 10.35
N GLU A 78 1.29 -4.52 10.03
CA GLU A 78 2.51 -5.10 9.44
C GLU A 78 2.81 -4.43 8.10
N LEU A 79 1.81 -4.32 7.22
CA LEU A 79 1.96 -3.67 5.92
C LEU A 79 2.41 -2.20 6.04
N ILE A 80 1.85 -1.44 7.00
CA ILE A 80 2.26 -0.05 7.23
C ILE A 80 3.70 0.04 7.77
N GLN A 81 4.12 -0.94 8.59
CA GLN A 81 5.49 -1.02 9.10
C GLN A 81 6.48 -1.32 7.98
N ASP A 82 6.18 -2.29 7.12
CA ASP A 82 7.01 -2.66 5.97
C ASP A 82 7.09 -1.51 4.96
N ALA A 83 5.97 -0.85 4.69
CA ALA A 83 5.92 0.37 3.87
C ALA A 83 6.83 1.46 4.45
N TRP A 84 6.84 1.65 5.76
CA TRP A 84 7.73 2.62 6.41
C TRP A 84 9.19 2.19 6.32
N LEU A 85 9.50 0.91 6.56
CA LEU A 85 10.86 0.37 6.49
C LEU A 85 11.47 0.52 5.10
N SER A 86 10.71 0.27 4.03
CA SER A 86 11.17 0.43 2.64
C SER A 86 11.51 1.89 2.27
N ARG A 87 11.00 2.86 3.05
CA ARG A 87 11.17 4.31 2.80
C ARG A 87 12.03 5.01 3.86
N ALA A 88 12.23 4.39 5.01
CA ALA A 88 12.99 4.94 6.11
C ALA A 88 14.47 5.13 5.72
N SER A 89 15.17 6.01 6.45
CA SER A 89 16.63 6.03 6.34
C SER A 89 17.19 4.84 7.10
N LYS A 90 18.27 4.23 6.60
CA LYS A 90 18.99 3.12 7.24
C LYS A 90 19.08 3.24 8.79
N ARG A 91 19.63 4.34 9.31
CA ARG A 91 19.75 4.58 10.76
C ARG A 91 18.42 4.49 11.55
N ARG A 92 17.31 4.94 10.97
CA ARG A 92 15.99 4.89 11.63
C ARG A 92 15.41 3.49 11.61
N ALA A 93 15.54 2.81 10.47
CA ALA A 93 15.10 1.42 10.33
C ALA A 93 15.86 0.52 11.31
N GLU A 94 17.20 0.60 11.33
CA GLU A 94 18.06 -0.18 12.24
C GLU A 94 17.68 0.03 13.71
N ARG A 95 17.50 1.30 14.11
CA ARG A 95 17.08 1.61 15.49
C ARG A 95 15.69 1.02 15.81
N TRP A 96 14.73 1.17 14.91
CA TRP A 96 13.36 0.71 15.13
C TRP A 96 13.26 -0.82 15.23
N LEU A 97 14.06 -1.53 14.42
CA LEU A 97 14.18 -2.98 14.44
C LEU A 97 14.85 -3.48 15.72
N ALA A 98 15.92 -2.81 16.17
CA ALA A 98 16.60 -3.15 17.42
C ALA A 98 15.67 -3.03 18.64
N GLU A 99 14.76 -2.05 18.66
CA GLU A 99 13.77 -1.87 19.73
C GLU A 99 12.64 -2.94 19.74
N ARG A 100 12.62 -3.86 18.75
CA ARG A 100 11.55 -4.85 18.53
C ARG A 100 12.03 -6.29 18.40
N THR A 101 13.34 -6.51 18.56
CA THR A 101 13.94 -7.85 18.51
C THR A 101 14.14 -8.46 19.91
N ASP A 102 13.60 -7.82 20.95
CA ASP A 102 13.58 -8.29 22.35
C ASP A 102 12.23 -8.92 22.74
#